data_AF-A0A846TVG1-F1
#
_entry.id   AF-A0A846TVG1-F1
#
_cell.length_a   1.000
_cell.length_b   1.000
_cell.length_c   1.000
_cell.angle_alpha   90.00
_cell.angle_beta   90.00
_cell.angle_gamma   90.00
#
_symmetry.space_group_name_H-M   'P 1'
#
loop_
_entity.id
_entity.type
_entity.pdbx_description
1 polymer ?
#
loop_
_entity_poly.entity_id
_entity_poly.type
_entity_poly.pdbx_seq_one_letter_code
_entity_poly.pdbx_strand_id
1 'polypeptide(L)'
;IHSVACPRFVPFVESGVTTGPEVLATAEEYLAPLQERSIDTLALGCTHYPLLTGVISYVMGEGVTLVSSAEETAKDVFRALMGHDLARSVPADEPHEFLATGDPEPFEELARRFLGPEVLRVRHVGSVAEQFPTGSLSKVTPEMLMEARNGARPVPSTSKGNKA
;
A
#
# COMPACT_ATOMS: atom_id res chain seq x y z
N ILE A 1 1.39 -23.86 -5.63
CA ILE A 1 0.89 -22.68 -4.87
C ILE A 1 0.04 -23.23 -3.72
N HIS A 2 0.36 -22.83 -2.49
CA HIS A 2 -0.37 -23.21 -1.27
C HIS A 2 -0.89 -21.94 -0.62
N SER A 3 -2.04 -22.01 0.04
CA SER A 3 -2.69 -20.86 0.67
C SER A 3 -3.21 -21.25 2.04
N VAL A 4 -3.03 -20.36 3.01
CA VAL A 4 -3.65 -20.45 4.33
C VAL A 4 -4.39 -19.14 4.61
N ALA A 5 -5.59 -19.25 5.17
CA ALA A 5 -6.33 -18.10 5.65
C ALA A 5 -5.88 -17.74 7.06
N CYS A 6 -5.59 -16.45 7.30
CA CYS A 6 -5.17 -15.95 8.61
C CYS A 6 -6.19 -14.93 9.15
N PRO A 7 -7.43 -15.33 9.48
CA PRO A 7 -8.53 -14.40 9.77
C PRO A 7 -8.27 -13.52 10.99
N ARG A 8 -7.51 -14.00 11.98
CA ARG A 8 -7.20 -13.22 13.20
C ARG A 8 -6.11 -12.16 13.03
N PHE A 9 -5.35 -12.18 11.94
CA PHE A 9 -4.30 -11.18 11.71
C PHE A 9 -4.87 -9.76 11.52
N VAL A 10 -6.04 -9.62 10.87
CA VAL A 10 -6.66 -8.30 10.66
C VAL A 10 -7.07 -7.66 11.99
N PRO A 11 -7.84 -8.31 12.87
CA PRO A 11 -8.16 -7.75 14.20
C PRO A 11 -6.94 -7.37 15.05
N PHE A 12 -5.85 -8.15 14.99
CA PHE A 12 -4.61 -7.81 15.67
C PHE A 12 -4.02 -6.50 15.16
N VAL A 13 -3.96 -6.33 13.84
CA VAL A 13 -3.44 -5.11 13.23
C VAL A 13 -4.35 -3.90 13.53
N GLU A 14 -5.66 -4.05 13.38
CA GLU A 14 -6.63 -2.97 13.64
C GLU A 14 -6.64 -2.53 15.11
N SER A 15 -6.38 -3.44 16.06
CA SER A 15 -6.20 -3.11 17.48
C SER A 15 -4.80 -2.58 17.83
N GLY A 16 -3.87 -2.57 16.87
CA GLY A 16 -2.47 -2.17 17.08
C GLY A 16 -1.61 -3.19 17.80
N VAL A 17 -2.06 -4.44 17.92
CA VAL A 17 -1.34 -5.55 18.54
C VAL A 17 -0.56 -6.29 17.46
N THR A 18 0.68 -5.87 17.19
CA THR A 18 1.53 -6.48 16.14
C THR A 18 2.63 -7.40 16.67
N THR A 19 2.76 -7.49 18.00
CA THR A 19 3.77 -8.30 18.69
C THR A 19 3.19 -8.91 19.96
N GLY A 20 3.89 -9.90 20.52
CA GLY A 20 3.53 -10.52 21.79
C GLY A 20 3.14 -11.99 21.65
N PRO A 21 2.92 -12.68 22.78
CA PRO A 21 2.76 -14.13 22.80
C PRO A 21 1.52 -14.60 22.04
N GLU A 22 0.43 -13.82 22.08
CA GLU A 22 -0.81 -14.20 21.40
C GLU A 22 -0.70 -14.13 19.87
N VAL A 23 -0.09 -13.05 19.36
CA VAL A 23 0.16 -12.87 17.92
C VAL A 23 1.13 -13.95 17.42
N LEU A 24 2.19 -14.22 18.20
CA LEU A 24 3.17 -15.25 17.87
C LEU A 24 2.53 -16.64 17.80
N ALA A 25 1.78 -17.06 18.83
CA ALA A 25 1.12 -18.36 18.84
C ALA A 25 0.12 -18.50 17.68
N THR A 26 -0.60 -17.43 17.36
CA THR A 26 -1.52 -17.41 16.21
C THR A 26 -0.77 -17.54 14.88
N ALA A 27 0.40 -16.89 14.75
CA ALA A 27 1.23 -17.00 13.56
C ALA A 27 1.84 -18.40 13.41
N GLU A 28 2.33 -19.00 14.50
CA GLU A 28 2.82 -20.39 14.51
C GLU A 28 1.73 -21.36 14.04
N GLU A 29 0.51 -21.24 14.58
CA GLU A 29 -0.63 -22.08 14.20
C GLU A 29 -0.97 -21.94 12.70
N TYR A 30 -1.12 -20.71 12.20
CA TYR A 30 -1.50 -20.49 10.81
C TYR A 30 -0.39 -20.81 9.82
N LEU A 31 0.87 -20.64 10.18
CA LEU A 31 1.99 -20.79 9.25
C LEU A 31 2.59 -22.21 9.27
N ALA A 32 2.30 -23.02 10.29
CA ALA A 32 2.76 -24.41 10.37
C ALA A 32 2.50 -25.24 9.10
N PRO A 33 1.30 -25.22 8.47
CA PRO A 33 1.05 -25.98 7.23
C PRO A 33 1.91 -25.53 6.04
N LEU A 34 2.45 -24.31 6.06
CA LEU A 34 3.35 -23.79 5.03
C LEU A 34 4.81 -24.17 5.33
N GLN A 35 5.21 -24.15 6.61
CA GLN A 35 6.52 -24.64 7.05
C GLN A 35 6.70 -26.13 6.77
N GLU A 36 5.68 -26.96 7.05
CA GLU A 36 5.66 -28.40 6.75
C GLU A 36 5.88 -28.71 5.26
N ARG A 37 5.54 -27.75 4.39
CA ARG A 37 5.72 -27.85 2.94
C ARG A 37 7.06 -27.32 2.45
N SER A 38 7.87 -26.77 3.35
CA SER A 38 9.21 -26.22 3.05
C SER A 38 9.15 -25.21 1.90
N ILE A 39 8.17 -24.29 1.94
CA ILE A 39 8.12 -23.19 0.98
C ILE A 39 9.34 -22.28 1.14
N ASP A 40 9.78 -21.64 0.06
CA ASP A 40 10.89 -20.69 0.04
C ASP A 40 10.43 -19.23 -0.09
N THR A 41 9.14 -19.02 -0.39
CA THR A 41 8.56 -17.72 -0.70
C THR A 41 7.13 -17.63 -0.16
N LEU A 42 6.82 -16.57 0.57
CA LEU A 42 5.51 -16.30 1.13
C LEU A 42 4.99 -14.92 0.70
N ALA A 43 3.89 -14.92 -0.06
CA ALA A 43 3.20 -13.69 -0.44
C ALA A 43 2.29 -13.19 0.69
N LEU A 44 2.46 -11.93 1.09
CA LEU A 44 1.60 -11.23 2.05
C LEU A 44 0.34 -10.72 1.34
N GLY A 45 -0.63 -11.63 1.18
CA GLY A 45 -1.84 -11.43 0.35
C GLY A 45 -2.93 -10.52 0.92
N CYS A 46 -2.68 -9.84 2.05
CA CYS A 46 -3.60 -8.89 2.66
C CYS A 46 -2.86 -7.59 2.94
N THR A 47 -3.53 -6.44 2.74
CA THR A 47 -2.98 -5.09 2.98
C THR A 47 -2.49 -4.87 4.41
N HIS A 48 -3.00 -5.64 5.38
CA HIS A 48 -2.60 -5.56 6.79
C HIS A 48 -1.32 -6.34 7.11
N TYR A 49 -0.99 -7.39 6.35
CA TYR A 49 0.07 -8.34 6.72
C TYR A 49 1.49 -7.77 6.71
N PRO A 50 1.85 -6.74 5.92
CA PRO A 50 3.14 -6.06 6.04
C PRO A 50 3.44 -5.56 7.47
N LEU A 51 2.41 -5.29 8.28
CA LEU A 51 2.55 -4.82 9.66
C LEU A 51 2.87 -5.94 10.65
N LEU A 52 2.73 -7.19 10.21
CA LEU A 52 3.10 -8.40 10.95
C LEU A 52 4.39 -9.02 10.41
N THR A 53 5.13 -8.33 9.52
CA THR A 53 6.35 -8.87 8.90
C THR A 53 7.35 -9.38 9.94
N GLY A 54 7.51 -8.68 11.07
CA GLY A 54 8.42 -9.12 12.14
C GLY A 54 8.07 -10.50 12.71
N VAL A 55 6.81 -10.70 13.13
CA VAL A 55 6.37 -11.99 13.68
C VAL A 55 6.28 -13.08 12.62
N ILE A 56 5.83 -12.76 11.39
CA ILE A 56 5.75 -13.71 10.28
C ILE A 56 7.16 -14.17 9.89
N SER A 57 8.12 -13.25 9.77
CA SER A 57 9.51 -13.58 9.47
C SER A 57 10.15 -14.40 10.58
N TYR A 58 9.84 -14.11 11.85
CA TYR A 58 10.33 -14.88 12.98
C TYR A 58 9.85 -16.34 12.92
N VAL A 59 8.55 -16.56 12.63
CA VAL A 59 7.98 -17.90 12.52
C VAL A 59 8.51 -18.63 11.27
N MET A 60 8.50 -17.99 10.10
CA MET A 60 8.90 -18.64 8.85
C MET A 60 10.41 -18.89 8.74
N GLY A 61 11.23 -18.11 9.45
CA GLY A 61 12.67 -18.16 9.40
C GLY A 61 13.28 -17.49 8.17
N GLU A 62 14.61 -17.35 8.18
CA GLU A 62 15.38 -16.62 7.13
C GLU A 62 15.39 -17.33 5.77
N GLY A 63 15.03 -18.62 5.73
CA GLY A 63 14.95 -19.39 4.49
C GLY A 63 13.74 -19.06 3.61
N VAL A 64 12.86 -18.16 4.07
CA VAL A 64 11.61 -17.80 3.39
C VAL A 64 11.63 -16.33 3.00
N THR A 65 11.52 -16.06 1.70
CA THR A 65 11.39 -14.71 1.16
C THR A 65 9.96 -14.21 1.35
N LEU A 66 9.79 -13.11 2.09
CA LEU A 66 8.49 -12.45 2.23
C LEU A 66 8.28 -11.46 1.10
N VAL A 67 7.14 -11.56 0.40
CA VAL A 67 6.78 -10.66 -0.70
C VAL A 67 5.57 -9.81 -0.31
N SER A 68 5.75 -8.50 -0.24
CA SER A 68 4.69 -7.54 0.08
C SER A 68 3.95 -7.09 -1.17
N SER A 69 2.63 -7.32 -1.21
CA SER A 69 1.76 -6.80 -2.28
C SER A 69 1.78 -5.27 -2.38
N ALA A 70 1.99 -4.57 -1.25
CA ALA A 70 2.07 -3.12 -1.22
C ALA A 70 3.31 -2.59 -1.98
N GLU A 71 4.46 -3.23 -1.79
CA GLU A 71 5.71 -2.81 -2.43
C GLU A 71 5.67 -3.06 -3.94
N GLU A 72 5.21 -4.23 -4.36
CA GLU A 72 5.08 -4.56 -5.78
C GLU A 72 4.05 -3.67 -6.48
N THR A 73 2.94 -3.35 -5.81
CA THR A 73 1.95 -2.39 -6.33
C THR A 73 2.56 -1.00 -6.50
N ALA A 74 3.35 -0.51 -5.52
CA ALA A 74 4.00 0.80 -5.63
C ALA A 74 5.00 0.86 -6.80
N LYS A 75 5.79 -0.20 -7.02
CA LYS A 75 6.70 -0.31 -8.17
C LYS A 75 5.94 -0.30 -9.50
N ASP A 76 4.81 -1.00 -9.57
CA ASP A 76 3.98 -1.02 -10.79
C ASP A 76 3.33 0.33 -11.08
N VAL A 77 2.82 1.02 -10.06
CA VAL A 77 2.31 2.40 -10.19
C VAL A 77 3.41 3.33 -10.69
N PHE A 78 4.61 3.25 -10.12
CA PHE A 78 5.75 4.07 -10.58
C PHE A 78 6.09 3.81 -12.05
N ARG A 79 6.19 2.54 -12.47
CA ARG A 79 6.45 2.18 -13.87
C ARG A 79 5.36 2.71 -14.80
N ALA A 80 4.08 2.61 -14.41
CA ALA A 80 2.96 3.11 -15.18
C ALA A 80 3.03 4.65 -15.33
N LEU A 81 3.26 5.38 -14.23
CA LEU A 81 3.38 6.84 -14.28
C LEU A 81 4.53 7.30 -15.18
N MET A 82 5.69 6.67 -15.08
CA MET A 82 6.84 6.99 -15.93
C MET A 82 6.60 6.62 -17.40
N GLY A 83 6.07 5.42 -17.67
CA GLY A 83 5.81 4.94 -19.03
C GLY A 83 4.75 5.75 -19.78
N HIS A 84 3.86 6.43 -19.04
CA HIS A 84 2.82 7.28 -19.60
C HIS A 84 3.11 8.78 -19.53
N ASP A 85 4.29 9.19 -19.08
CA ASP A 85 4.66 10.61 -18.90
C ASP A 85 3.65 11.36 -17.99
N LEU A 86 3.27 10.71 -16.90
CA LEU A 86 2.35 11.21 -15.86
C LEU A 86 3.06 11.50 -14.54
N ALA A 87 4.36 11.23 -14.46
CA ALA A 87 5.13 11.53 -13.27
C ALA A 87 5.17 13.05 -13.04
N ARG A 88 4.88 13.46 -11.81
CA ARG A 88 4.97 14.87 -11.42
C ARG A 88 6.42 15.33 -11.52
N SER A 89 6.66 16.45 -12.20
CA SER A 89 8.01 16.97 -12.49
C SER A 89 8.61 17.84 -11.38
N VAL A 90 7.77 18.38 -10.50
CA VAL A 90 8.18 19.23 -9.37
C VAL A 90 7.51 18.71 -8.10
N PRO A 91 8.25 18.53 -6.99
CA PRO A 91 7.64 18.24 -5.70
C PRO A 91 6.53 19.26 -5.40
N ALA A 92 5.37 18.78 -4.98
CA ALA A 92 4.33 19.64 -4.45
C ALA A 92 4.44 19.62 -2.94
N ASP A 93 4.41 20.81 -2.33
CA ASP A 93 4.29 20.96 -0.87
C ASP A 93 2.83 20.72 -0.40
N GLU A 94 1.98 20.15 -1.26
CA GLU A 94 0.60 19.81 -0.92
C GLU A 94 0.58 18.55 -0.05
N PRO A 95 0.01 18.62 1.16
CA PRO A 95 -0.07 17.47 2.04
C PRO A 95 -1.00 16.39 1.46
N HIS A 96 -0.75 15.14 1.81
CA HIS A 96 -1.63 14.03 1.49
C HIS A 96 -3.00 14.20 2.17
N GLU A 97 -4.08 14.00 1.42
CA GLU A 97 -5.45 13.96 1.97
C GLU A 97 -5.86 12.52 2.30
N PHE A 98 -6.33 12.31 3.54
CA PHE A 98 -6.87 11.02 4.01
C PHE A 98 -8.36 11.14 4.29
N LEU A 99 -9.15 10.23 3.71
CA LEU A 99 -10.61 10.23 3.79
C LEU A 99 -11.11 8.88 4.31
N ALA A 100 -12.13 8.92 5.17
CA ALA A 100 -12.79 7.72 5.70
C ALA A 100 -14.31 7.85 5.61
N THR A 101 -15.00 6.75 5.30
CA THR A 101 -16.47 6.68 5.37
C THR A 101 -16.98 6.18 6.72
N GLY A 102 -16.09 5.58 7.51
CA GLY A 102 -16.33 5.27 8.92
C GLY A 102 -15.77 6.36 9.83
N ASP A 103 -15.73 6.09 11.13
CA ASP A 103 -15.21 7.02 12.13
C ASP A 103 -13.74 7.44 11.81
N PRO A 104 -13.47 8.73 11.57
CA PRO A 104 -12.13 9.18 11.22
C PRO A 104 -11.14 9.11 12.39
N GLU A 105 -11.59 9.17 13.64
CA GLU A 105 -10.69 9.22 14.80
C GLU A 105 -9.90 7.91 15.00
N PRO A 106 -10.54 6.73 15.12
CA PRO A 106 -9.82 5.46 15.19
C PRO A 106 -8.97 5.18 13.95
N PHE A 107 -9.45 5.60 12.77
CA PHE A 107 -8.71 5.43 11.53
C PHE A 107 -7.44 6.30 11.51
N GLU A 108 -7.50 7.54 12.01
CA GLU A 108 -6.35 8.44 12.09
C GLU A 108 -5.28 7.89 13.03
N GLU A 109 -5.67 7.39 14.21
CA GLU A 109 -4.73 6.76 15.15
C GLU A 109 -4.03 5.56 14.52
N LEU A 110 -4.82 4.71 13.85
CA LEU A 110 -4.33 3.52 13.17
C LEU A 110 -3.41 3.89 12.00
N ALA A 111 -3.83 4.82 11.14
CA ALA A 111 -3.07 5.26 9.98
C ALA A 111 -1.74 5.93 10.38
N ARG A 112 -1.72 6.73 11.44
CA ARG A 112 -0.48 7.35 11.97
C ARG A 112 0.52 6.33 12.48
N ARG A 113 0.06 5.21 13.05
CA ARG A 113 0.97 4.11 13.44
C ARG A 113 1.72 3.52 12.24
N PHE A 114 1.15 3.59 11.05
CA PHE A 114 1.67 2.91 9.86
C PHE A 114 2.35 3.86 8.87
N LEU A 115 1.81 5.06 8.69
CA LEU A 115 2.25 6.05 7.72
C LEU A 115 2.95 7.25 8.38
N GLY A 116 3.07 7.26 9.71
CA GLY A 116 3.86 8.28 10.43
C GLY A 116 3.34 9.71 10.25
N PRO A 117 4.22 10.73 10.24
CA PRO A 117 3.84 12.15 10.23
C PRO A 117 3.08 12.59 8.97
N GLU A 118 3.03 11.75 7.94
CA GLU A 118 2.30 11.99 6.70
C GLU A 118 0.79 12.13 6.94
N VAL A 119 0.26 11.40 7.94
CA VAL A 119 -1.17 11.45 8.29
C VAL A 119 -1.41 12.63 9.23
N LEU A 120 -1.61 13.81 8.63
CA LEU A 120 -1.93 15.03 9.37
C LEU A 120 -3.34 14.98 9.94
N ARG A 121 -4.33 14.57 9.13
CA ARG A 121 -5.74 14.49 9.52
C ARG A 121 -6.50 13.55 8.62
N VAL A 122 -7.49 12.85 9.17
CA VAL A 122 -8.50 12.08 8.42
C VAL A 122 -9.83 12.84 8.41
N ARG A 123 -10.45 12.97 7.24
CA ARG A 123 -11.76 13.63 7.08
C ARG A 123 -12.85 12.59 6.79
N HIS A 124 -13.95 12.68 7.55
CA HIS A 124 -15.14 11.88 7.26
C HIS A 124 -15.82 12.34 5.96
N VAL A 125 -16.19 11.39 5.11
CA VAL A 125 -17.00 11.61 3.90
C VAL A 125 -18.12 10.58 3.82
N GLY A 126 -19.34 10.98 3.43
CA GLY A 126 -20.46 10.03 3.30
C GLY A 126 -20.23 8.98 2.20
N SER A 127 -19.49 9.37 1.16
CA SER A 127 -19.06 8.51 0.07
C SER A 127 -17.77 9.06 -0.54
N VAL A 128 -16.77 8.21 -0.74
CA VAL A 128 -15.57 8.61 -1.51
C VAL A 128 -15.93 8.78 -2.99
N ALA A 129 -16.84 7.93 -3.49
CA ALA A 129 -17.26 7.89 -4.90
C ALA A 129 -17.95 9.19 -5.37
N GLU A 130 -18.56 9.95 -4.46
CA GLU A 130 -19.21 11.22 -4.76
C GLU A 130 -18.21 12.33 -5.12
N GLN A 131 -17.01 12.29 -4.52
CA GLN A 131 -16.00 13.32 -4.68
C GLN A 131 -14.83 12.87 -5.58
N PHE A 132 -14.52 11.58 -5.55
CA PHE A 132 -13.51 10.94 -6.40
C PHE A 132 -14.17 9.71 -7.01
N PRO A 133 -14.39 9.63 -8.33
CA PRO A 133 -14.99 8.45 -8.93
C PRO A 133 -14.08 7.23 -8.67
N THR A 134 -14.38 6.49 -7.61
CA THR A 134 -13.68 5.26 -7.23
C THR A 134 -14.34 4.11 -7.96
N GLY A 135 -13.65 3.56 -8.95
CA GLY A 135 -14.04 2.34 -9.64
C GLY A 135 -12.87 1.38 -9.71
N SER A 136 -13.15 0.09 -9.90
CA SER A 136 -12.15 -0.85 -10.40
C SER A 136 -11.82 -0.46 -11.84
N LEU A 137 -10.74 0.30 -12.03
CA LEU A 137 -10.23 0.62 -13.36
C LEU A 137 -9.54 -0.63 -13.88
N SER A 138 -10.30 -1.45 -14.61
CA SER A 138 -9.74 -2.65 -15.24
C SER A 138 -8.66 -2.28 -16.27
N LYS A 139 -8.72 -1.05 -16.81
CA LYS A 139 -7.75 -0.47 -17.75
C LYS A 139 -7.70 1.06 -17.58
N VAL A 140 -6.51 1.63 -17.70
CA VAL A 140 -6.34 3.07 -17.90
C VAL A 140 -6.63 3.37 -19.37
N THR A 141 -7.61 4.24 -19.67
CA THR A 141 -7.98 4.55 -21.06
C THR A 141 -7.13 5.68 -21.65
N PRO A 142 -7.00 5.78 -22.98
CA PRO A 142 -6.31 6.91 -23.62
C PRO A 142 -6.86 8.27 -23.21
N GLU A 143 -8.17 8.39 -23.00
CA GLU A 143 -8.83 9.63 -22.57
C GLU A 143 -8.38 10.03 -21.16
N MET A 144 -8.33 9.07 -20.22
CA MET A 144 -7.84 9.31 -18.86
C MET A 144 -6.37 9.78 -18.87
N LEU A 145 -5.55 9.19 -19.74
CA LEU A 145 -4.16 9.61 -19.91
C LEU A 145 -4.06 11.02 -20.48
N MET A 146 -4.92 11.37 -21.44
CA MET A 146 -4.96 12.73 -22.01
C MET A 146 -5.42 13.77 -20.98
N GLU A 147 -6.47 13.48 -20.21
CA GLU A 147 -6.94 14.36 -19.13
C GLU A 147 -5.87 14.57 -18.06
N ALA A 148 -5.22 13.48 -17.62
CA ALA A 148 -4.15 13.55 -16.63
C ALA A 148 -2.94 14.38 -17.13
N ARG A 149 -2.57 14.26 -18.41
CA ARG A 149 -1.52 15.09 -19.03
C ARG A 149 -1.90 16.56 -19.16
N ASN A 150 -3.18 16.85 -19.45
CA ASN A 150 -3.67 18.23 -19.59
C ASN A 150 -3.82 18.94 -18.24
N GLY A 151 -4.11 18.19 -17.16
CA GLY A 151 -4.11 18.69 -15.79
C GLY A 151 -2.73 18.80 -15.15
N ALA A 152 -1.74 18.04 -15.63
CA ALA A 152 -0.35 18.16 -15.22
C ALA A 152 0.26 19.47 -15.78
N ARG A 153 0.78 20.34 -14.90
CA ARG A 153 1.53 21.53 -15.34
C ARG A 153 2.71 21.08 -16.22
N PRO A 154 2.97 21.74 -17.36
CA PRO A 154 3.99 21.32 -18.30
C PRO A 154 5.37 21.30 -17.65
N VAL A 155 6.14 20.24 -17.93
CA VAL A 155 7.58 20.18 -17.65
C VAL A 155 8.26 21.29 -18.46
N PRO A 156 9.01 22.22 -17.86
CA PRO A 156 9.80 23.16 -18.63
C PRO A 156 10.78 22.37 -19.48
N SER A 157 10.68 22.48 -20.81
CA SER A 157 11.65 21.87 -21.71
C SER A 157 13.02 22.44 -21.36
N THR A 158 13.95 21.59 -20.94
CA THR A 158 15.36 21.96 -20.92
C THR A 158 15.82 22.06 -22.37
N SER A 159 15.58 23.22 -22.99
CA SER A 159 16.27 23.56 -24.23
C SER A 159 17.76 23.66 -23.87
N LYS A 160 18.49 22.58 -24.13
CA LYS A 160 19.94 22.66 -24.32
C LYS A 160 20.13 23.65 -25.47
N GLY A 161 20.37 24.90 -25.11
CA GLY A 161 20.88 25.92 -26.00
C GLY A 161 22.26 25.47 -26.44
N ASN A 162 22.30 24.79 -27.58
CA ASN A 162 23.51 24.67 -28.36
C ASN A 162 23.76 26.06 -28.96
N LYS A 163 24.77 26.77 -28.46
CA LYS A 163 25.41 27.86 -29.19
C LYS A 163 26.93 27.70 -29.08
N ALA A 164 27.49 27.73 -30.29
CA ALA A 164 28.89 27.65 -30.69
C ALA A 164 29.84 28.53 -29.87
#